data_AF-A0A5J6YSY6-F1
#
_entry.id   AF-A0A5J6YSY6-F1
#
_cell.length_a   1.000
_cell.length_b   1.000
_cell.length_c   1.000
_cell.angle_alpha   90.00
_cell.angle_beta   90.00
_cell.angle_gamma   90.00
#
_symmetry.space_group_name_H-M   'P 1'
#
loop_
_entity.id
_entity.type
_entity.pdbx_description
1 polymer ?
#
loop_
_entity_poly.entity_id
_entity_poly.type
_entity_poly.pdbx_seq_one_letter_code
_entity_poly.pdbx_strand_id
1 'polypeptide(L)'
;MKRRATTQGLTLIELLVAIALGLLVLLAATNLLISSSRSATDVQGRSELLEESQIAQNYMAAQIREAVYVFPAGTTITLGATGYTFKNPVTSNGTWVVGQADAPIVAFVRPPQLLPAGANTCASDVKYCYQFFAYYPVRRSVWTGSGGATSLNNPGIDTSNTDRWVLVEYRSNYASAPALSSLNVSGYSAASGSSGRLLLDYVQPQALALANTPPLFEVITPPAGTLQAPGNTSVTINLAVSRQTRGRAVTVPPRNATTTGPQSVTPLVVTPRNVGNLSP
;
A
#
# COMPACT_ATOMS: atom_id res chain seq x y z
N MET A 1 -32.34 42.03 -66.47
CA MET A 1 -33.32 41.81 -65.39
C MET A 1 -32.60 41.29 -64.14
N LYS A 2 -32.36 42.16 -63.13
CA LYS A 2 -31.79 41.76 -61.84
C LYS A 2 -32.94 41.44 -60.89
N ARG A 3 -33.10 40.17 -60.48
CA ARG A 3 -34.03 39.78 -59.40
C ARG A 3 -33.53 40.44 -58.11
N ARG A 4 -34.34 41.31 -57.51
CA ARG A 4 -34.13 41.81 -56.14
C ARG A 4 -34.34 40.63 -55.19
N ALA A 5 -33.33 40.32 -54.39
CA ALA A 5 -33.47 39.40 -53.27
C ALA A 5 -34.41 40.04 -52.24
N THR A 6 -35.56 39.42 -52.00
CA THR A 6 -36.48 39.78 -50.93
C THR A 6 -35.80 39.49 -49.59
N THR A 7 -35.44 40.55 -48.87
CA THR A 7 -34.98 40.46 -47.48
C THR A 7 -36.21 40.22 -46.62
N GLN A 8 -36.51 38.96 -46.31
CA GLN A 8 -37.52 38.63 -45.31
C GLN A 8 -36.94 38.93 -43.93
N GLY A 9 -37.59 39.84 -43.19
CA GLY A 9 -37.20 40.16 -41.82
C GLY A 9 -37.47 38.96 -40.90
N LEU A 10 -36.46 38.56 -40.14
CA LEU A 10 -36.56 37.47 -39.17
C LEU A 10 -37.68 37.79 -38.17
N THR A 11 -38.60 36.85 -37.96
CA THR A 11 -39.64 37.04 -36.95
C THR A 11 -39.02 36.90 -35.55
N LEU A 12 -39.55 37.64 -34.56
CA LEU A 12 -39.10 37.55 -33.16
C LEU A 12 -39.18 36.11 -32.62
N ILE A 13 -40.13 35.32 -33.12
CA ILE A 13 -40.31 33.91 -32.78
C ILE A 13 -39.18 33.05 -33.35
N GLU A 14 -38.78 33.23 -34.62
CA GLU A 14 -37.64 32.49 -35.20
C GLU A 14 -36.33 32.75 -34.45
N LEU A 15 -36.12 34.00 -34.00
CA LEU A 15 -34.95 34.34 -33.19
C LEU A 15 -34.98 33.61 -31.83
N LEU A 16 -36.13 33.60 -31.16
CA LEU A 16 -36.31 32.89 -29.89
C LEU A 16 -36.10 31.38 -30.03
N VAL A 17 -36.62 30.78 -31.10
CA VAL A 17 -36.44 29.35 -31.38
C VAL A 17 -34.97 29.04 -31.68
N ALA A 18 -34.28 29.88 -32.46
CA ALA A 18 -32.86 29.70 -32.75
C ALA A 18 -31.99 29.79 -31.48
N ILE A 19 -32.28 30.75 -30.59
CA ILE A 19 -31.60 30.88 -29.29
C ILE A 19 -31.89 29.67 -28.40
N ALA A 20 -33.15 29.24 -28.32
CA ALA A 20 -33.54 28.08 -27.51
C ALA A 20 -32.81 26.80 -27.97
N LEU A 21 -32.77 26.55 -29.28
CA LEU A 21 -32.02 25.42 -29.85
C LEU A 21 -30.51 25.55 -29.63
N GLY A 22 -29.95 26.76 -29.76
CA GLY A 22 -28.54 27.03 -29.47
C GLY A 22 -28.17 26.73 -28.02
N LEU A 23 -29.02 27.11 -27.06
CA LEU A 23 -28.83 26.81 -25.64
C LEU A 23 -28.93 25.32 -25.34
N LEU A 24 -29.84 24.59 -25.99
CA LEU A 24 -29.95 23.13 -25.83
C LEU A 24 -28.69 22.41 -26.33
N VAL A 25 -28.16 22.80 -27.49
CA VAL A 25 -26.91 22.24 -28.02
C VAL A 25 -25.73 22.58 -27.12
N LEU A 26 -25.64 23.83 -26.64
CA LEU A 26 -24.58 24.25 -25.73
C LEU A 26 -24.64 23.44 -24.42
N LEU A 27 -25.82 23.24 -23.84
CA LEU A 27 -26.01 22.43 -22.63
C LEU A 27 -25.54 20.98 -22.85
N ALA A 28 -25.90 20.37 -23.97
CA ALA A 28 -25.45 19.02 -24.32
C ALA A 28 -23.92 18.95 -24.45
N ALA A 29 -23.31 19.93 -25.15
CA ALA A 29 -21.86 20.02 -25.29
C ALA A 29 -21.14 20.22 -23.94
N THR A 30 -21.67 21.08 -23.07
CA THR A 30 -21.14 21.29 -21.71
C THR A 30 -21.20 20.02 -20.87
N ASN A 31 -22.31 19.28 -20.92
CA ASN A 31 -22.44 18.01 -20.21
C ASN A 31 -21.44 16.96 -20.71
N LEU A 32 -21.26 16.86 -22.03
CA LEU A 32 -20.28 15.96 -22.64
C LEU A 32 -18.85 16.33 -22.19
N LEU A 33 -18.50 17.62 -22.23
CA LEU A 33 -17.20 18.11 -21.80
C LEU A 33 -16.95 17.78 -20.32
N ILE A 34 -17.91 18.05 -19.43
CA ILE A 34 -17.81 17.72 -18.01
C ILE A 34 -17.63 16.22 -17.80
N SER A 35 -18.40 15.40 -18.51
CA SER A 35 -18.29 13.93 -18.45
C SER A 35 -16.91 13.45 -18.91
N SER A 36 -16.42 13.98 -20.03
CA SER A 36 -15.11 13.65 -20.58
C SER A 36 -13.98 14.06 -19.62
N SER A 37 -14.01 15.28 -19.08
CA SER A 37 -13.02 15.75 -18.11
C SER A 37 -13.01 14.89 -16.84
N ARG A 38 -14.19 14.50 -16.32
CA ARG A 38 -14.29 13.62 -15.16
C ARG A 38 -13.72 12.24 -15.44
N SER A 39 -14.02 11.67 -16.61
CA SER A 39 -13.47 10.38 -17.04
C SER A 39 -11.95 10.44 -17.16
N ALA A 40 -11.41 11.51 -17.76
CA ALA A 40 -9.98 11.69 -17.90
C ALA A 40 -9.28 11.78 -16.53
N THR A 41 -9.85 12.52 -15.56
CA THR A 41 -9.29 12.59 -14.20
C THR A 41 -9.36 11.24 -13.47
N ASP A 42 -10.44 10.46 -13.61
CA ASP A 42 -10.55 9.14 -12.99
C ASP A 42 -9.53 8.15 -13.59
N VAL A 43 -9.37 8.14 -14.92
CA VAL A 43 -8.35 7.32 -15.59
C VAL A 43 -6.95 7.72 -15.13
N GLN A 44 -6.65 9.02 -15.06
CA GLN A 44 -5.36 9.51 -14.59
C GLN A 44 -5.08 9.08 -13.14
N GLY A 45 -6.02 9.29 -12.23
CA GLY A 45 -5.86 8.91 -10.82
C GLY A 45 -5.72 7.39 -10.62
N ARG A 46 -6.38 6.57 -11.46
CA ARG A 46 -6.18 5.12 -11.45
C ARG A 46 -4.80 4.71 -11.95
N SER A 47 -4.32 5.34 -13.01
CA SER A 47 -2.99 5.08 -13.56
C SER A 47 -1.90 5.41 -12.53
N GLU A 48 -2.02 6.55 -11.84
CA GLU A 48 -1.10 6.94 -10.75
C GLU A 48 -1.10 5.91 -9.61
N LEU A 49 -2.29 5.54 -9.10
CA LEU A 49 -2.41 4.53 -8.05
C LEU A 49 -1.87 3.16 -8.48
N LEU A 50 -2.09 2.77 -9.74
CA LEU A 50 -1.59 1.51 -10.29
C LEU A 50 -0.06 1.52 -10.37
N GLU A 51 0.54 2.60 -10.88
CA GLU A 51 1.99 2.78 -10.96
C GLU A 51 2.63 2.73 -9.56
N GLU A 52 2.13 3.53 -8.61
CA GLU A 52 2.63 3.54 -7.23
C GLU A 52 2.51 2.16 -6.57
N SER A 53 1.37 1.47 -6.77
CA SER A 53 1.14 0.13 -6.22
C SER A 53 2.09 -0.92 -6.78
N GLN A 54 2.44 -0.83 -8.07
CA GLN A 54 3.40 -1.74 -8.71
C GLN A 54 4.83 -1.48 -8.23
N ILE A 55 5.22 -0.21 -8.12
CA ILE A 55 6.53 0.19 -7.58
C ILE A 55 6.67 -0.34 -6.14
N ALA A 56 5.67 -0.11 -5.29
CA ALA A 56 5.69 -0.59 -3.90
C ALA A 56 5.75 -2.11 -3.80
N GLN A 57 4.95 -2.84 -4.60
CA GLN A 57 5.00 -4.32 -4.64
C GLN A 57 6.36 -4.85 -5.08
N ASN A 58 6.92 -4.31 -6.17
CA ASN A 58 8.23 -4.72 -6.68
C ASN A 58 9.33 -4.44 -5.65
N TYR A 59 9.25 -3.29 -4.98
CA TYR A 59 10.17 -2.94 -3.90
C TYR A 59 10.09 -3.91 -2.73
N MET A 60 8.89 -4.17 -2.18
CA MET A 60 8.69 -5.15 -1.10
C MET A 60 9.17 -6.54 -1.50
N ALA A 61 8.81 -6.99 -2.71
CA ALA A 61 9.23 -8.28 -3.22
C ALA A 61 10.75 -8.39 -3.35
N ALA A 62 11.44 -7.32 -3.75
CA ALA A 62 12.90 -7.30 -3.76
C ALA A 62 13.47 -7.44 -2.34
N GLN A 63 12.92 -6.76 -1.34
CA GLN A 63 13.40 -6.87 0.05
C GLN A 63 13.13 -8.27 0.64
N ILE A 64 11.92 -8.81 0.44
CA ILE A 64 11.52 -10.13 0.94
C ILE A 64 12.32 -11.25 0.27
N ARG A 65 12.62 -11.12 -1.03
CA ARG A 65 13.40 -12.12 -1.77
C ARG A 65 14.80 -12.33 -1.18
N GLU A 66 15.37 -11.28 -0.59
CA GLU A 66 16.67 -11.32 0.08
C GLU A 66 16.61 -11.82 1.52
N ALA A 67 15.43 -12.14 2.06
CA ALA A 67 15.29 -12.57 3.45
C ALA A 67 16.06 -13.86 3.74
N VAL A 68 16.70 -13.89 4.92
CA VAL A 68 17.33 -15.08 5.53
C VAL A 68 16.43 -15.77 6.56
N TYR A 69 15.38 -15.10 7.00
CA TYR A 69 14.36 -15.65 7.89
C TYR A 69 13.06 -14.88 7.72
N VAL A 70 11.93 -15.57 7.64
CA VAL A 70 10.58 -14.97 7.62
C VAL A 70 9.85 -15.39 8.88
N PHE A 71 9.25 -14.45 9.62
CA PHE A 71 8.52 -14.81 10.83
C PHE A 71 7.24 -15.59 10.47
N PRO A 72 7.00 -16.76 11.08
CA PRO A 72 5.87 -17.62 10.74
C PRO A 72 4.54 -17.03 11.22
N ALA A 73 3.44 -17.50 10.64
CA ALA A 73 2.10 -17.14 11.12
C ALA A 73 1.90 -17.54 12.59
N GLY A 74 1.25 -16.69 13.37
CA GLY A 74 1.06 -16.84 14.81
C GLY A 74 2.16 -16.20 15.67
N THR A 75 3.30 -15.78 15.12
CA THR A 75 4.30 -15.04 15.90
C THR A 75 3.78 -13.64 16.25
N THR A 76 3.90 -13.28 17.53
CA THR A 76 3.61 -11.94 18.02
C THR A 76 4.83 -11.04 17.84
N ILE A 77 4.70 -9.93 17.12
CA ILE A 77 5.75 -8.94 16.87
C ILE A 77 5.42 -7.65 17.63
N THR A 78 6.34 -7.19 18.48
CA THR A 78 6.25 -5.87 19.13
C THR A 78 7.22 -4.91 18.46
N LEU A 79 6.70 -3.92 17.74
CA LEU A 79 7.51 -2.94 16.99
C LEU A 79 7.91 -1.72 17.84
N GLY A 80 7.15 -1.43 18.90
CA GLY A 80 7.40 -0.32 19.81
C GLY A 80 6.27 -0.13 20.81
N ALA A 81 6.48 0.70 21.83
CA ALA A 81 5.46 0.97 22.86
C ALA A 81 4.66 2.26 22.59
N THR A 82 5.30 3.26 21.99
CA THR A 82 4.74 4.61 21.79
C THR A 82 5.07 5.15 20.41
N GLY A 83 4.20 5.99 19.85
CA GLY A 83 4.40 6.66 18.56
C GLY A 83 3.39 6.26 17.50
N TYR A 84 3.18 7.12 16.51
CA TYR A 84 2.23 6.87 15.41
C TYR A 84 2.68 5.76 14.47
N THR A 85 4.00 5.53 14.36
CA THR A 85 4.58 4.63 13.36
C THR A 85 4.32 3.15 13.61
N PHE A 86 3.93 2.74 14.82
CA PHE A 86 3.75 1.33 15.18
C PHE A 86 2.31 0.98 15.51
N LYS A 87 1.38 1.93 15.41
CA LYS A 87 -0.01 1.77 15.86
C LYS A 87 -0.77 0.80 14.99
N ASN A 88 -1.00 -0.39 15.53
CA ASN A 88 -1.88 -1.39 14.98
C ASN A 88 -3.28 -0.79 14.74
N PRO A 89 -3.83 -0.91 13.52
CA PRO A 89 -5.09 -0.27 13.15
C PRO A 89 -6.30 -0.85 13.88
N VAL A 90 -6.18 -1.98 14.57
CA VAL A 90 -7.25 -2.63 15.34
C VAL A 90 -7.09 -2.36 16.83
N THR A 91 -5.92 -2.65 17.40
CA THR A 91 -5.68 -2.58 18.84
C THR A 91 -5.10 -1.24 19.30
N SER A 92 -4.67 -0.37 18.37
CA SER A 92 -4.05 0.93 18.64
C SER A 92 -2.75 0.91 19.49
N ASN A 93 -2.16 -0.28 19.66
CA ASN A 93 -0.88 -0.52 20.32
C ASN A 93 0.21 -0.90 19.31
N GLY A 94 1.43 -1.20 19.77
CA GLY A 94 2.55 -1.60 18.90
C GLY A 94 2.74 -3.10 18.72
N THR A 95 1.73 -3.90 19.04
CA THR A 95 1.76 -5.36 18.98
C THR A 95 1.00 -5.87 17.75
N TRP A 96 1.59 -6.83 17.06
CA TRP A 96 1.12 -7.38 15.80
C TRP A 96 1.20 -8.90 15.84
N VAL A 97 0.34 -9.59 15.09
CA VAL A 97 0.40 -11.04 14.95
C VAL A 97 0.48 -11.39 13.48
N VAL A 98 1.52 -12.12 13.08
CA VAL A 98 1.69 -12.56 11.69
C VAL A 98 0.53 -13.48 11.30
N GLY A 99 -0.05 -13.23 10.13
CA GLY A 99 -1.21 -13.99 9.63
C GLY A 99 -2.58 -13.48 10.12
N GLN A 100 -2.63 -12.40 10.91
CA GLN A 100 -3.91 -11.78 11.28
C GLN A 100 -4.47 -10.92 10.14
N ALA A 101 -5.69 -11.22 9.68
CA ALA A 101 -6.27 -10.55 8.51
C ALA A 101 -6.64 -9.07 8.73
N ASP A 102 -7.08 -8.69 9.93
CA ASP A 102 -7.56 -7.32 10.23
C ASP A 102 -6.42 -6.32 10.50
N ALA A 103 -5.22 -6.83 10.81
CA ALA A 103 -4.00 -6.05 11.04
C ALA A 103 -2.79 -6.80 10.46
N PRO A 104 -2.73 -6.94 9.12
CA PRO A 104 -1.77 -7.82 8.47
C PRO A 104 -0.35 -7.26 8.60
N ILE A 105 0.58 -8.11 9.02
CA ILE A 105 2.01 -7.80 9.08
C ILE A 105 2.79 -8.92 8.39
N VAL A 106 3.81 -8.53 7.65
CA VAL A 106 4.92 -9.43 7.30
C VAL A 106 6.18 -8.91 7.94
N ALA A 107 6.94 -9.79 8.59
CA ALA A 107 8.22 -9.47 9.18
C ALA A 107 9.27 -10.48 8.73
N PHE A 108 10.49 -10.03 8.54
CA PHE A 108 11.59 -10.87 8.08
C PHE A 108 12.95 -10.26 8.44
N VAL A 109 13.98 -11.09 8.39
CA VAL A 109 15.37 -10.67 8.59
C VAL A 109 16.09 -10.73 7.26
N ARG A 110 16.86 -9.69 6.96
CA ARG A 110 17.74 -9.62 5.80
C ARG A 110 19.20 -9.77 6.22
N PRO A 111 20.03 -10.39 5.36
CA PRO A 111 21.47 -10.44 5.57
C PRO A 111 22.08 -9.05 5.36
N PRO A 112 23.32 -8.85 5.82
CA PRO A 112 24.08 -7.66 5.47
C PRO A 112 24.29 -7.57 3.96
N GLN A 113 24.35 -6.35 3.44
CA GLN A 113 24.61 -6.07 2.02
C GLN A 113 26.08 -6.32 1.66
N LEU A 114 26.97 -6.15 2.64
CA LEU A 114 28.41 -6.34 2.52
C LEU A 114 28.90 -7.28 3.61
N LEU A 115 29.86 -8.14 3.27
CA LEU A 115 30.52 -8.99 4.26
C LEU A 115 31.45 -8.14 5.14
N PRO A 116 31.50 -8.38 6.46
CA PRO A 116 32.44 -7.70 7.35
C PRO A 116 33.88 -7.90 6.85
N ALA A 117 34.66 -6.83 6.77
CA ALA A 117 36.04 -6.87 6.30
C ALA A 117 36.93 -5.95 7.17
N GLY A 118 37.85 -6.55 7.93
CA GLY A 118 38.71 -5.81 8.86
C GLY A 118 37.88 -5.09 9.94
N ALA A 119 38.08 -3.77 10.08
CA ALA A 119 37.34 -2.95 11.03
C ALA A 119 35.91 -2.60 10.58
N ASN A 120 35.52 -2.93 9.34
CA ASN A 120 34.18 -2.66 8.84
C ASN A 120 33.17 -3.65 9.43
N THR A 121 32.37 -3.15 10.36
CA THR A 121 31.37 -3.92 11.12
C THR A 121 30.01 -3.22 11.07
N CYS A 122 28.99 -3.88 11.62
CA CYS A 122 27.67 -3.27 11.76
C CYS A 122 27.69 -1.94 12.54
N ALA A 123 28.62 -1.78 13.49
CA ALA A 123 28.77 -0.55 14.26
C ALA A 123 29.28 0.63 13.41
N SER A 124 30.04 0.36 12.34
CA SER A 124 30.61 1.40 11.47
C SER A 124 29.72 1.76 10.28
N ASP A 125 28.99 0.80 9.70
CA ASP A 125 28.06 1.04 8.60
C ASP A 125 26.93 -0.01 8.62
N VAL A 126 25.70 0.47 8.46
CA VAL A 126 24.47 -0.35 8.43
C VAL A 126 24.46 -1.40 7.31
N LYS A 127 25.28 -1.22 6.27
CA LYS A 127 25.46 -2.21 5.19
C LYS A 127 26.06 -3.53 5.68
N TYR A 128 26.76 -3.53 6.81
CA TYR A 128 27.32 -4.74 7.43
C TYR A 128 26.41 -5.35 8.50
N CYS A 129 25.22 -4.77 8.74
CA CYS A 129 24.26 -5.28 9.73
C CYS A 129 23.27 -6.25 9.10
N TYR A 130 22.90 -7.29 9.85
CA TYR A 130 21.60 -7.91 9.64
C TYR A 130 20.51 -6.88 9.96
N GLN A 131 19.42 -6.91 9.20
CA GLN A 131 18.34 -5.95 9.34
C GLN A 131 17.02 -6.67 9.53
N PHE A 132 16.30 -6.32 10.60
CA PHE A 132 14.90 -6.67 10.75
C PHE A 132 14.07 -5.70 9.92
N PHE A 133 13.20 -6.25 9.08
CA PHE A 133 12.21 -5.54 8.29
C PHE A 133 10.81 -5.97 8.70
N ALA A 134 9.87 -5.03 8.71
CA ALA A 134 8.45 -5.34 8.74
C ALA A 134 7.66 -4.41 7.84
N TYR A 135 6.67 -4.97 7.12
CA TYR A 135 5.66 -4.22 6.39
C TYR A 135 4.30 -4.41 7.05
N TYR A 136 3.62 -3.30 7.32
CA TYR A 136 2.32 -3.32 7.99
C TYR A 136 1.55 -2.03 7.70
N PRO A 137 0.20 -2.07 7.74
CA PRO A 137 -0.62 -0.90 7.52
C PRO A 137 -0.89 -0.12 8.81
N VAL A 138 -0.80 1.21 8.77
CA VAL A 138 -1.27 2.08 9.85
C VAL A 138 -2.45 2.90 9.36
N ARG A 139 -3.43 3.22 10.23
CA ARG A 139 -4.54 4.11 9.85
C ARG A 139 -3.98 5.47 9.40
N ARG A 140 -4.43 5.95 8.24
CA ARG A 140 -4.00 7.23 7.69
C ARG A 140 -4.30 8.39 8.64
N SER A 141 -5.48 8.38 9.29
CA SER A 141 -5.86 9.36 10.32
C SER A 141 -4.91 9.40 11.52
N VAL A 142 -4.30 8.27 11.89
CA VAL A 142 -3.28 8.22 12.94
C VAL A 142 -1.94 8.74 12.41
N TRP A 143 -1.60 8.37 11.17
CA TRP A 143 -0.35 8.76 10.53
C TRP A 143 -0.25 10.26 10.25
N THR A 144 -1.33 10.90 9.78
CA THR A 144 -1.37 12.34 9.46
C THR A 144 -1.99 13.20 10.56
N GLY A 145 -2.37 12.57 11.68
CA GLY A 145 -3.00 13.24 12.82
C GLY A 145 -2.03 14.09 13.66
N SER A 146 -2.54 14.66 14.75
CA SER A 146 -1.72 15.41 15.70
C SER A 146 -0.65 14.51 16.34
N GLY A 147 0.62 14.96 16.32
CA GLY A 147 1.76 14.15 16.73
C GLY A 147 2.15 13.04 15.75
N GLY A 148 1.59 13.09 14.53
CA GLY A 148 1.86 12.16 13.43
C GLY A 148 3.11 12.52 12.63
N ALA A 149 3.13 12.03 11.38
CA ALA A 149 4.22 12.21 10.45
C ALA A 149 4.46 13.67 10.05
N THR A 150 5.73 14.00 9.84
CA THR A 150 6.18 15.32 9.38
C THR A 150 7.13 15.16 8.19
N SER A 151 7.38 16.26 7.46
CA SER A 151 8.31 16.30 6.34
C SER A 151 8.01 15.21 5.28
N LEU A 152 9.04 14.57 4.72
CA LEU A 152 8.94 13.55 3.67
C LEU A 152 8.12 12.32 4.06
N ASN A 153 7.89 12.10 5.36
CA ASN A 153 7.10 10.97 5.84
C ASN A 153 5.59 11.29 5.87
N ASN A 154 5.20 12.54 5.65
CA ASN A 154 3.82 13.00 5.68
C ASN A 154 3.25 13.08 4.25
N PRO A 155 2.27 12.23 3.88
CA PRO A 155 1.63 12.27 2.56
C PRO A 155 0.68 13.46 2.37
N GLY A 156 0.53 14.32 3.38
CA GLY A 156 -0.35 15.48 3.37
C GLY A 156 -1.75 15.18 3.91
N ILE A 157 -2.48 16.26 4.19
CA ILE A 157 -3.86 16.18 4.71
C ILE A 157 -4.79 15.72 3.59
N ASP A 158 -5.59 14.68 3.86
CA ASP A 158 -6.69 14.26 3.00
C ASP A 158 -7.81 13.69 3.90
N THR A 159 -8.77 14.56 4.20
CA THR A 159 -9.88 14.26 5.13
C THR A 159 -10.88 13.26 4.55
N SER A 160 -10.92 13.10 3.23
CA SER A 160 -11.82 12.16 2.54
C SER A 160 -11.35 10.71 2.66
N ASN A 161 -10.10 10.49 3.06
CA ASN A 161 -9.42 9.19 3.07
C ASN A 161 -8.88 8.81 4.46
N THR A 162 -9.47 9.34 5.54
CA THR A 162 -9.01 9.12 6.92
C THR A 162 -9.15 7.68 7.40
N ASP A 163 -10.05 6.92 6.78
CA ASP A 163 -10.32 5.50 6.99
C ASP A 163 -9.39 4.57 6.19
N ARG A 164 -8.62 5.11 5.24
CA ARG A 164 -7.61 4.37 4.48
C ARG A 164 -6.38 4.07 5.33
N TRP A 165 -5.58 3.13 4.87
CA TRP A 165 -4.31 2.81 5.49
C TRP A 165 -3.14 3.40 4.70
N VAL A 166 -2.07 3.69 5.42
CA VAL A 166 -0.74 3.86 4.86
C VAL A 166 0.04 2.57 5.07
N LEU A 167 0.80 2.12 4.08
CA LEU A 167 1.75 1.04 4.23
C LEU A 167 3.06 1.58 4.79
N VAL A 168 3.57 0.91 5.80
CA VAL A 168 4.74 1.34 6.56
C VAL A 168 5.83 0.29 6.44
N GLU A 169 7.04 0.75 6.18
CA GLU A 169 8.26 -0.03 6.33
C GLU A 169 8.92 0.30 7.67
N TYR A 170 9.08 -0.72 8.51
CA TYR A 170 9.93 -0.63 9.70
C TYR A 170 11.26 -1.31 9.43
N ARG A 171 12.33 -0.67 9.88
CA ARG A 171 13.70 -1.20 9.80
C ARG A 171 14.40 -1.01 11.11
N SER A 172 15.01 -2.09 11.61
CA SER A 172 15.96 -2.00 12.72
C SER A 172 17.17 -2.87 12.43
N ASN A 173 18.34 -2.44 12.91
CA ASN A 173 19.59 -3.16 12.72
C ASN A 173 19.83 -4.08 13.92
N TYR A 174 20.32 -5.28 13.66
CA TYR A 174 20.88 -6.12 14.71
C TYR A 174 22.32 -5.72 14.99
N ALA A 175 22.69 -5.56 16.25
CA ALA A 175 24.06 -5.25 16.64
C ALA A 175 25.04 -6.41 16.31
N SER A 176 24.56 -7.64 16.33
CA SER A 176 25.27 -8.87 15.96
C SER A 176 24.36 -9.78 15.14
N ALA A 177 24.91 -10.77 14.45
CA ALA A 177 24.10 -11.74 13.71
C ALA A 177 23.10 -12.44 14.66
N PRO A 178 21.79 -12.44 14.35
CA PRO A 178 20.81 -13.11 15.19
C PRO A 178 20.94 -14.63 15.06
N ALA A 179 20.90 -15.34 16.20
CA ALA A 179 20.81 -16.79 16.22
C ALA A 179 19.40 -17.25 15.83
N LEU A 180 19.27 -18.42 15.21
CA LEU A 180 17.95 -18.95 14.82
C LEU A 180 17.01 -19.12 16.03
N SER A 181 17.54 -19.43 17.21
CA SER A 181 16.79 -19.59 18.46
C SER A 181 16.17 -18.29 18.97
N SER A 182 16.72 -17.11 18.64
CA SER A 182 16.13 -15.82 19.01
C SER A 182 15.06 -15.35 18.03
N LEU A 183 15.01 -15.95 16.83
CA LEU A 183 14.03 -15.63 15.79
C LEU A 183 12.86 -16.61 15.78
N ASN A 184 13.11 -17.90 16.04
CA ASN A 184 12.11 -18.95 16.11
C ASN A 184 11.41 -18.95 17.49
N VAL A 185 10.68 -17.89 17.76
CA VAL A 185 9.97 -17.63 19.02
C VAL A 185 8.50 -17.30 18.76
N SER A 186 7.65 -17.54 19.76
CA SER A 186 6.24 -17.16 19.70
C SER A 186 6.03 -15.65 19.86
N GLY A 187 6.98 -14.95 20.46
CA GLY A 187 6.97 -13.51 20.65
C GLY A 187 8.34 -12.89 20.37
N TYR A 188 8.39 -11.90 19.48
CA TYR A 188 9.59 -11.17 19.09
C TYR A 188 9.40 -9.67 19.31
N SER A 189 10.43 -9.01 19.86
CA SER A 189 10.44 -7.56 20.06
C SER A 189 11.53 -6.94 19.20
N ALA A 190 11.15 -6.01 18.32
CA ALA A 190 12.10 -5.29 17.50
C ALA A 190 12.97 -4.35 18.37
N ALA A 191 14.17 -4.04 17.89
CA ALA A 191 15.11 -3.21 18.62
C ALA A 191 14.57 -1.78 18.81
N SER A 192 14.73 -1.23 20.02
CA SER A 192 14.27 0.12 20.36
C SER A 192 14.98 1.21 19.55
N GLY A 193 14.28 2.31 19.27
CA GLY A 193 14.86 3.51 18.63
C GLY A 193 14.74 3.58 17.11
N SER A 194 14.17 2.55 16.48
CA SER A 194 13.84 2.56 15.06
C SER A 194 12.42 3.10 14.82
N SER A 195 12.17 3.70 13.66
CA SER A 195 10.86 4.27 13.29
C SER A 195 10.36 3.79 11.93
N GLY A 196 9.05 3.83 11.74
CA GLY A 196 8.41 3.43 10.49
C GLY A 196 8.47 4.54 9.44
N ARG A 197 8.71 4.15 8.18
CA ARG A 197 8.72 5.03 7.00
C ARG A 197 7.54 4.73 6.11
N LEU A 198 6.91 5.77 5.58
CA LEU A 198 5.84 5.64 4.60
C LEU A 198 6.38 4.96 3.34
N LEU A 199 5.69 3.91 2.90
CA LEU A 199 5.97 3.21 1.65
C LEU A 199 4.90 3.50 0.59
N LEU A 200 3.62 3.47 0.98
CA LEU A 200 2.50 3.63 0.06
C LEU A 200 1.30 4.25 0.80
N ASP A 201 0.60 5.19 0.17
CA ASP A 201 -0.66 5.74 0.71
C ASP A 201 -1.88 5.00 0.12
N TYR A 202 -3.03 5.19 0.73
CA TYR A 202 -4.33 4.68 0.27
C TYR A 202 -4.45 3.16 0.15
N VAL A 203 -3.67 2.40 0.94
CA VAL A 203 -3.85 0.96 1.05
C VAL A 203 -5.25 0.67 1.59
N GLN A 204 -5.92 -0.28 0.95
CA GLN A 204 -7.28 -0.64 1.30
C GLN A 204 -7.31 -1.47 2.60
N PRO A 205 -8.06 -1.03 3.63
CA PRO A 205 -8.37 -1.83 4.80
C PRO A 205 -9.22 -3.05 4.45
N GLN A 206 -9.06 -4.13 5.22
CA GLN A 206 -9.95 -5.30 5.14
C GLN A 206 -11.43 -4.92 5.36
N ALA A 207 -11.70 -3.94 6.23
CA ALA A 207 -13.05 -3.43 6.49
C ALA A 207 -13.74 -2.79 5.25
N LEU A 208 -12.95 -2.39 4.24
CA LEU A 208 -13.47 -1.82 2.98
C LEU A 208 -13.33 -2.80 1.81
N ALA A 209 -12.81 -3.99 2.06
CA ALA A 209 -12.63 -5.03 1.06
C ALA A 209 -13.96 -5.74 0.75
N LEU A 210 -13.99 -6.49 -0.35
CA LEU A 210 -15.15 -7.34 -0.65
C LEU A 210 -15.11 -8.58 0.26
N ALA A 211 -16.25 -9.28 0.36
CA ALA A 211 -16.28 -10.57 1.04
C ALA A 211 -15.27 -11.54 0.41
N ASN A 212 -14.58 -12.30 1.26
CA ASN A 212 -13.53 -13.25 0.86
C ASN A 212 -12.32 -12.62 0.15
N THR A 213 -12.08 -11.32 0.32
CA THR A 213 -10.81 -10.72 -0.11
C THR A 213 -9.66 -11.30 0.74
N PRO A 214 -8.60 -11.85 0.11
CA PRO A 214 -7.41 -12.31 0.82
C PRO A 214 -6.77 -11.20 1.64
N PRO A 215 -6.14 -11.51 2.80
CA PRO A 215 -5.46 -10.51 3.60
C PRO A 215 -4.25 -9.95 2.84
N LEU A 216 -3.86 -8.71 3.15
CA LEU A 216 -2.74 -8.00 2.50
C LEU A 216 -1.45 -8.83 2.45
N PHE A 217 -1.18 -9.61 3.49
CA PHE A 217 -0.06 -10.53 3.55
C PHE A 217 -0.53 -11.93 3.94
N GLU A 218 -0.11 -12.92 3.15
CA GLU A 218 -0.19 -14.33 3.52
C GLU A 218 1.24 -14.88 3.64
N VAL A 219 1.55 -15.50 4.76
CA VAL A 219 2.89 -16.04 5.05
C VAL A 219 2.79 -17.55 5.17
N ILE A 220 3.47 -18.25 4.26
CA ILE A 220 3.63 -19.70 4.30
C ILE A 220 5.05 -19.98 4.75
N THR A 221 5.16 -20.73 5.84
CA THR A 221 6.43 -21.20 6.41
C THR A 221 6.25 -22.65 6.83
N PRO A 222 7.33 -23.44 6.89
CA PRO A 222 7.24 -24.79 7.39
C PRO A 222 6.83 -24.80 8.88
N PRO A 223 6.30 -25.93 9.41
CA PRO A 223 5.89 -26.03 10.80
C PRO A 223 7.02 -25.67 11.78
N ALA A 224 6.65 -25.20 12.96
CA ALA A 224 7.59 -24.86 14.03
C ALA A 224 8.57 -26.03 14.27
N GLY A 225 9.86 -25.71 14.34
CA GLY A 225 10.94 -26.70 14.50
C GLY A 225 11.49 -27.26 13.19
N THR A 226 10.88 -26.97 12.04
CA THR A 226 11.44 -27.29 10.72
C THR A 226 12.23 -26.10 10.17
N LEU A 227 13.39 -26.37 9.55
CA LEU A 227 14.20 -25.33 8.93
C LEU A 227 13.49 -24.72 7.70
N GLN A 228 13.49 -23.40 7.64
CA GLN A 228 13.06 -22.67 6.45
C GLN A 228 14.06 -22.90 5.32
N ALA A 229 13.54 -23.14 4.13
CA ALA A 229 14.33 -23.36 2.93
C ALA A 229 13.62 -22.74 1.70
N PRO A 230 14.37 -22.40 0.64
CA PRO A 230 13.75 -21.99 -0.60
C PRO A 230 12.77 -23.07 -1.09
N GLY A 231 11.52 -22.68 -1.36
CA GLY A 231 10.47 -23.59 -1.83
C GLY A 231 9.48 -24.06 -0.76
N ASN A 232 9.82 -24.01 0.54
CA ASN A 232 8.87 -24.26 1.63
C ASN A 232 8.47 -22.99 2.43
N THR A 233 9.05 -21.85 2.06
CA THR A 233 8.72 -20.52 2.58
C THR A 233 8.30 -19.60 1.44
N SER A 234 7.14 -18.95 1.56
CA SER A 234 6.68 -17.92 0.64
C SER A 234 5.87 -16.84 1.36
N VAL A 235 5.85 -15.65 0.77
CA VAL A 235 5.01 -14.54 1.19
C VAL A 235 4.19 -14.10 -0.02
N THR A 236 2.87 -14.10 0.11
CA THR A 236 1.98 -13.48 -0.88
C THR A 236 1.63 -12.08 -0.44
N ILE A 237 1.84 -11.10 -1.33
CA ILE A 237 1.39 -9.71 -1.16
C ILE A 237 0.11 -9.54 -1.98
N ASN A 238 -1.02 -9.37 -1.32
CA ASN A 238 -2.33 -9.16 -1.95
C ASN A 238 -2.70 -7.67 -1.87
N LEU A 239 -2.13 -6.85 -2.76
CA LEU A 239 -2.28 -5.41 -2.64
C LEU A 239 -3.54 -4.91 -3.35
N ALA A 240 -4.32 -4.09 -2.64
CA ALA A 240 -5.32 -3.21 -3.23
C ALA A 240 -5.17 -1.81 -2.65
N VAL A 241 -5.33 -0.80 -3.50
CA VAL A 241 -5.35 0.61 -3.10
C VAL A 241 -6.69 1.22 -3.45
N SER A 242 -7.20 2.09 -2.59
CA SER A 242 -8.48 2.75 -2.76
C SER A 242 -8.41 4.18 -2.26
N ARG A 243 -8.71 5.15 -3.12
CA ARG A 243 -8.73 6.58 -2.81
C ARG A 243 -10.08 7.19 -3.15
N GLN A 244 -10.68 7.90 -2.21
CA GLN A 244 -11.83 8.77 -2.43
C GLN A 244 -11.38 10.02 -3.20
N THR A 245 -11.95 10.23 -4.38
CA THR A 245 -11.77 11.45 -5.16
C THR A 245 -13.15 12.04 -5.46
N ARG A 246 -13.41 13.27 -5.01
CA ARG A 246 -14.69 13.99 -5.23
C ARG A 246 -15.94 13.16 -4.86
N GLY A 247 -15.87 12.41 -3.74
CA GLY A 247 -16.97 11.60 -3.23
C GLY A 247 -17.15 10.23 -3.89
N ARG A 248 -16.22 9.80 -4.75
CA ARG A 248 -16.21 8.46 -5.36
C ARG A 248 -14.92 7.71 -5.03
N ALA A 249 -15.06 6.44 -4.69
CA ALA A 249 -13.91 5.56 -4.48
C ALA A 249 -13.31 5.13 -5.83
N VAL A 250 -12.06 5.49 -6.05
CA VAL A 250 -11.20 4.97 -7.10
C VAL A 250 -10.40 3.82 -6.51
N THR A 251 -10.54 2.61 -7.04
CA THR A 251 -9.90 1.41 -6.50
C THR A 251 -9.08 0.70 -7.57
N VAL A 252 -7.90 0.23 -7.18
CA VAL A 252 -7.01 -0.58 -8.00
C VAL A 252 -6.71 -1.88 -7.24
N PRO A 253 -7.00 -3.06 -7.81
CA PRO A 253 -7.63 -3.30 -9.12
C PRO A 253 -9.05 -2.72 -9.29
N PRO A 254 -9.45 -2.36 -10.53
CA PRO A 254 -10.80 -1.88 -10.80
C PRO A 254 -11.85 -2.96 -10.51
N ARG A 255 -12.99 -2.54 -9.95
CA ARG A 255 -14.10 -3.42 -9.58
C ARG A 255 -15.34 -3.12 -10.41
N ASN A 256 -16.11 -4.17 -10.69
CA ASN A 256 -17.44 -4.12 -11.30
C ASN A 256 -18.42 -4.97 -10.46
N ALA A 257 -19.68 -5.05 -10.90
CA ALA A 257 -20.73 -5.76 -10.17
C ALA A 257 -20.49 -7.28 -9.99
N THR A 258 -19.61 -7.89 -10.79
CA THR A 258 -19.29 -9.31 -10.73
C THR A 258 -17.95 -9.61 -10.07
N THR A 259 -17.20 -8.58 -9.65
CA THR A 259 -15.89 -8.75 -9.05
C THR A 259 -16.02 -9.43 -7.69
N THR A 260 -15.26 -10.50 -7.49
CA THR A 260 -15.19 -11.23 -6.21
C THR A 260 -13.99 -10.77 -5.38
N GLY A 261 -13.97 -11.15 -4.09
CA GLY A 261 -12.86 -10.82 -3.17
C GLY A 261 -11.46 -11.15 -3.72
N PRO A 262 -11.20 -12.38 -4.19
CA PRO A 262 -9.88 -12.75 -4.73
C PRO A 262 -9.48 -11.95 -5.98
N GLN A 263 -10.44 -11.49 -6.79
CA GLN A 263 -10.19 -10.67 -7.99
C GLN A 263 -9.96 -9.18 -7.66
N SER A 264 -10.16 -8.80 -6.40
CA SER A 264 -10.18 -7.41 -5.96
C SER A 264 -8.83 -6.89 -5.44
N VAL A 265 -7.78 -7.69 -5.62
CA VAL A 265 -6.39 -7.47 -5.20
C VAL A 265 -5.44 -7.87 -6.33
N THR A 266 -4.23 -7.31 -6.33
CA THR A 266 -3.12 -7.75 -7.19
C THR A 266 -2.20 -8.66 -6.38
N PRO A 267 -2.24 -9.99 -6.57
CA PRO A 267 -1.40 -10.91 -5.84
C PRO A 267 0.03 -10.96 -6.42
N LEU A 268 1.02 -10.92 -5.55
CA LEU A 268 2.42 -11.16 -5.87
C LEU A 268 3.03 -12.17 -4.88
N VAL A 269 3.35 -13.36 -5.37
CA VAL A 269 3.99 -14.42 -4.57
C VAL A 269 5.51 -14.23 -4.62
N VAL A 270 6.14 -14.21 -3.45
CA VAL A 270 7.58 -14.04 -3.27
C VAL A 270 8.14 -15.21 -2.48
N THR A 271 9.10 -15.91 -3.07
CA THR A 271 9.88 -16.96 -2.39
C THR A 271 11.27 -16.42 -2.05
N PRO A 272 11.61 -16.25 -0.76
CA PRO A 272 12.95 -15.84 -0.34
C PRO A 272 14.03 -16.82 -0.83
N ARG A 273 15.19 -16.29 -1.21
CA ARG A 273 16.31 -17.08 -1.75
C ARG A 273 17.31 -17.50 -0.69
N ASN A 274 17.42 -16.73 0.39
CA ASN A 274 18.49 -16.90 1.39
C ASN A 274 17.98 -17.52 2.71
N VAL A 275 16.71 -17.93 2.78
CA VAL A 275 16.12 -18.50 4.00
C VAL A 275 16.86 -19.77 4.42
N GLY A 276 17.04 -19.92 5.73
CA GLY A 276 17.74 -21.07 6.32
C GLY A 276 19.27 -20.94 6.31
N ASN A 277 19.83 -19.87 5.75
CA ASN A 277 21.27 -19.62 5.71
C ASN A 277 21.80 -18.84 6.95
N LEU A 278 20.98 -18.69 7.98
CA LEU A 278 21.48 -18.26 9.29
C LEU A 278 22.22 -19.44 9.91
N SER A 279 23.52 -19.29 10.15
CA SER A 279 24.28 -20.28 10.91
C SER A 279 23.59 -20.48 12.28
N PRO A 280 23.31 -21.71 12.70
CA PRO A 280 22.82 -21.99 14.05
C PRO A 280 23.81 -21.49 15.12
#